data_AF-A0A7S2HZS2-F1
#
_entry.id   AF-A0A7S2HZS2-F1
#
_cell.length_a   1.000
_cell.length_b   1.000
_cell.length_c   1.000
_cell.angle_alpha   90.00
_cell.angle_beta   90.00
_cell.angle_gamma   90.00
#
_symmetry.space_group_name_H-M   'P 1'
#
loop_
_entity.id
_entity.type
_entity.pdbx_description
1 polymer ?
#
loop_
_entity_poly.entity_id
_entity_poly.type
_entity_poly.pdbx_seq_one_letter_code
_entity_poly.pdbx_strand_id
1 'polypeptide(L)'
;FGLLRDPYERVVALFRGNFTHYGGNYTHFQKTCDVNGAVKQMLREHVLAGKKYAHGCTFTPQAEYFEGDYGIELPVNNREFPKSMNDIFHAKGYSDFKIDTEDIFDVSGCPEIWAGDLDAEAKKLVRQAYAADFELLCKHFGHCDKEENTCIYQIPGLCPKRVIAAGYQGKAIPALK
;
A
#
# COMPACT_ATOMS: atom_id res chain seq x y z
N PHE A 1 0.06 9.04 15.22
CA PHE A 1 -0.41 7.80 14.57
C PHE A 1 0.26 7.68 13.22
N GLY A 2 0.23 6.50 12.59
CA GLY A 2 0.73 6.32 11.23
C GLY A 2 -0.01 5.19 10.53
N LEU A 3 -0.35 5.41 9.25
CA LEU A 3 -0.95 4.39 8.42
C LEU A 3 0.12 3.38 8.01
N LEU A 4 -0.12 2.11 8.34
CA LEU A 4 0.72 1.01 7.92
C LEU A 4 0.05 0.31 6.74
N ARG A 5 0.67 0.45 5.57
CA ARG A 5 0.22 -0.10 4.29
C ARG A 5 0.88 -1.43 4.01
N ASP A 6 0.13 -2.30 3.35
CA ASP A 6 0.69 -3.50 2.74
C ASP A 6 1.77 -3.13 1.70
N PRO A 7 2.95 -3.76 1.68
CA PRO A 7 4.01 -3.39 0.75
C PRO A 7 3.65 -3.53 -0.72
N TYR A 8 2.82 -4.51 -1.11
CA TYR A 8 2.36 -4.64 -2.49
C TYR A 8 1.37 -3.53 -2.85
N GLU A 9 0.38 -3.29 -1.99
CA GLU A 9 -0.58 -2.18 -2.18
C GLU A 9 0.15 -0.84 -2.26
N ARG A 10 1.15 -0.61 -1.40
CA ARG A 10 1.95 0.61 -1.38
C ARG A 10 2.63 0.88 -2.72
N VAL A 11 3.34 -0.07 -3.29
CA VAL A 11 4.05 0.16 -4.57
C VAL A 11 3.09 0.32 -5.74
N VAL A 12 1.94 -0.36 -5.70
CA VAL A 12 0.88 -0.15 -6.69
C VAL A 12 0.27 1.25 -6.54
N ALA A 13 0.01 1.72 -5.31
CA ALA A 13 -0.52 3.05 -5.06
C ALA A 13 0.46 4.15 -5.52
N LEU A 14 1.76 3.97 -5.31
CA LEU A 14 2.79 4.87 -5.85
C LEU A 14 2.75 4.93 -7.38
N PHE A 15 2.64 3.78 -8.05
CA PHE A 15 2.50 3.71 -9.50
C PHE A 15 1.21 4.39 -9.99
N ARG A 16 0.08 4.12 -9.33
CA ARG A 16 -1.24 4.68 -9.69
C ARG A 16 -1.31 6.19 -9.48
N GLY A 17 -0.66 6.69 -8.43
CA GLY A 17 -0.59 8.13 -8.14
C GLY A 17 0.33 8.87 -9.10
N ASN A 18 1.55 8.35 -9.33
CA ASN A 18 2.60 8.95 -10.18
C ASN A 18 2.70 10.49 -10.04
N PHE A 19 2.60 10.97 -8.81
CA PHE A 19 2.72 12.38 -8.53
C PHE A 19 4.17 12.80 -8.76
N THR A 20 4.37 13.85 -9.57
CA THR A 20 5.71 14.40 -9.82
C THR A 20 6.38 14.72 -8.49
N HIS A 21 7.64 14.28 -8.33
CA HIS A 21 8.44 14.38 -7.09
C HIS A 21 8.06 13.44 -5.94
N TYR A 22 7.01 12.62 -6.08
CA TYR A 22 6.61 11.63 -5.09
C TYR A 22 6.81 10.22 -5.67
N GLY A 23 8.04 9.73 -5.54
CA GLY A 23 8.46 8.43 -6.06
C GLY A 23 9.15 8.47 -7.43
N GLY A 24 9.14 9.58 -8.17
CA GLY A 24 9.83 9.67 -9.47
C GLY A 24 8.89 10.03 -10.62
N ASN A 25 9.30 9.77 -11.86
CA ASN A 25 8.45 9.98 -13.04
C ASN A 25 8.36 8.67 -13.85
N TYR A 26 7.23 7.98 -13.70
CA TYR A 26 6.92 6.72 -14.38
C TYR A 26 5.76 6.87 -15.36
N THR A 27 5.56 8.08 -15.88
CA THR A 27 4.47 8.40 -16.83
C THR A 27 4.44 7.48 -18.04
N HIS A 28 5.59 6.99 -18.51
CA HIS A 28 5.65 6.08 -19.66
C HIS A 28 5.01 4.72 -19.37
N PHE A 29 5.17 4.16 -18.16
CA PHE A 29 4.50 2.93 -17.75
C PHE A 29 3.00 3.15 -17.52
N GLN A 30 2.59 4.33 -17.04
CA GLN A 30 1.17 4.64 -16.84
C GLN A 30 0.38 4.64 -18.15
N LYS A 31 0.99 5.02 -19.28
CA LYS A 31 0.32 5.01 -20.59
C LYS A 31 -0.23 3.63 -20.99
N THR A 32 0.42 2.57 -20.53
CA THR A 32 0.05 1.17 -20.80
C THR A 32 -0.37 0.41 -19.55
N CYS A 33 -0.52 1.10 -18.42
CA CYS A 33 -0.74 0.50 -17.10
C CYS A 33 0.24 -0.64 -16.76
N ASP A 34 1.51 -0.52 -17.19
CA ASP A 34 2.55 -1.51 -16.91
C ASP A 34 3.12 -1.36 -15.50
N VAL A 35 2.38 -1.86 -14.52
CA VAL A 35 2.79 -1.84 -13.11
C VAL A 35 4.03 -2.67 -12.84
N ASN A 36 4.26 -3.75 -13.58
CA ASN A 36 5.40 -4.64 -13.36
C ASN A 36 6.69 -3.96 -13.79
N GLY A 37 6.71 -3.33 -14.97
CA GLY A 37 7.83 -2.52 -15.42
C GLY A 37 8.15 -1.39 -14.45
N ALA A 38 7.13 -0.63 -14.03
CA ALA A 38 7.28 0.47 -13.08
C ALA A 38 7.83 0.00 -11.73
N VAL A 39 7.25 -1.03 -11.11
CA VAL A 39 7.66 -1.52 -9.79
C VAL A 39 9.08 -2.10 -9.82
N LYS A 40 9.41 -2.89 -10.85
CA LYS A 40 10.76 -3.43 -10.99
C LYS A 40 11.80 -2.33 -11.15
N GLN A 41 11.49 -1.29 -11.92
CA GLN A 41 12.38 -0.13 -12.09
C GLN A 41 12.52 0.66 -10.77
N MET A 42 11.41 1.04 -10.14
CA MET A 42 11.37 1.73 -8.85
C MET A 42 12.26 1.06 -7.80
N LEU A 43 12.08 -0.25 -7.61
CA LEU A 43 12.78 -0.99 -6.56
C LEU A 43 14.27 -1.15 -6.84
N ARG A 44 14.66 -1.34 -8.10
CA ARG A 44 16.07 -1.44 -8.50
C ARG A 44 16.80 -0.11 -8.36
N GLU A 45 16.20 0.97 -8.81
CA GLU A 45 16.83 2.30 -8.84
C GLU A 45 16.94 2.93 -7.45
N HIS A 46 15.94 2.72 -6.59
CA HIS A 46 15.85 3.42 -5.31
C HIS A 46 16.12 2.53 -4.11
N VAL A 47 15.50 1.35 -4.02
CA VAL A 47 15.60 0.55 -2.80
C VAL A 47 16.87 -0.30 -2.80
N LEU A 48 17.05 -1.15 -3.81
CA LEU A 48 18.16 -2.10 -3.87
C LEU A 48 19.51 -1.43 -4.10
N ALA A 49 19.52 -0.24 -4.71
CA ALA A 49 20.71 0.58 -4.86
C ALA A 49 21.10 1.35 -3.57
N GLY A 50 20.43 1.11 -2.44
CA GLY A 50 20.70 1.78 -1.17
C GLY A 50 20.27 3.25 -1.12
N LYS A 51 19.43 3.69 -2.06
CA LYS A 51 18.90 5.07 -2.16
C LYS A 51 17.50 5.19 -1.57
N LYS A 52 17.22 4.49 -0.46
CA LYS A 52 15.90 4.43 0.17
C LYS A 52 15.34 5.79 0.62
N TYR A 53 16.21 6.79 0.81
CA TYR A 53 15.84 8.17 1.14
C TYR A 53 15.61 9.07 -0.10
N ALA A 54 15.75 8.53 -1.31
CA ALA A 54 15.44 9.27 -2.53
C ALA A 54 13.96 9.66 -2.58
N HIS A 55 13.66 10.72 -3.34
CA HIS A 55 12.30 11.23 -3.52
C HIS A 55 11.59 11.53 -2.19
N GLY A 56 12.26 12.25 -1.29
CA GLY A 56 11.66 12.63 0.00
C GLY A 56 11.28 11.42 0.86
N CYS A 57 12.14 10.40 0.91
CA CYS A 57 11.91 9.17 1.68
C CYS A 57 10.69 8.34 1.25
N THR A 58 10.16 8.55 0.02
CA THR A 58 9.00 7.82 -0.51
C THR A 58 9.20 6.30 -0.52
N PHE A 59 10.45 5.86 -0.67
CA PHE A 59 10.84 4.45 -0.75
C PHE A 59 11.41 3.88 0.55
N THR A 60 11.42 4.66 1.63
CA THR A 60 11.89 4.18 2.94
C THR A 60 10.90 3.15 3.48
N PRO A 61 11.33 1.96 3.91
CA PRO A 61 10.46 1.00 4.59
C PRO A 61 9.68 1.65 5.73
N GLN A 62 8.40 1.34 5.84
CA GLN A 62 7.54 1.88 6.89
C GLN A 62 8.08 1.54 8.28
N ALA A 63 8.67 0.34 8.45
CA ALA A 63 9.24 -0.09 9.71
C ALA A 63 10.23 0.92 10.33
N GLU A 64 10.99 1.65 9.50
CA GLU A 64 11.93 2.67 9.99
C GLU A 64 11.24 3.85 10.67
N TYR A 65 10.00 4.17 10.30
CA TYR A 65 9.20 5.20 10.99
C TYR A 65 8.53 4.71 12.27
N PHE A 66 8.45 3.39 12.49
CA PHE A 66 7.84 2.79 13.68
C PHE A 66 8.88 2.38 14.73
N GLU A 67 10.09 2.01 14.32
CA GLU A 67 11.08 1.39 15.21
C GLU A 67 12.18 2.34 15.70
N GLY A 68 12.21 3.60 15.22
CA GLY A 68 13.17 4.61 15.68
C GLY A 68 12.87 5.21 17.05
N ASP A 69 13.78 6.04 17.57
CA ASP A 69 13.66 6.72 18.87
C ASP A 69 12.40 7.60 19.01
N TYR A 70 11.84 8.04 17.88
CA TYR A 70 10.59 8.80 17.79
C TYR A 70 9.53 8.04 16.99
N GLY A 71 9.56 6.71 17.10
CA GLY A 71 8.74 5.79 16.33
C GLY A 71 7.24 6.02 16.53
N ILE A 72 6.47 5.74 15.48
CA ILE A 72 5.01 5.78 15.54
C ILE A 72 4.49 4.74 16.54
N GLU A 73 3.80 5.19 17.59
CA GLU A 73 3.24 4.30 18.62
C GLU A 73 1.83 3.78 18.29
N LEU A 74 1.08 4.50 17.45
CA LEU A 74 -0.31 4.20 17.13
C LEU A 74 -0.44 3.80 15.65
N PRO A 75 -0.35 2.49 15.33
CA PRO A 75 -0.49 1.99 13.98
C PRO A 75 -1.96 1.99 13.54
N VAL A 76 -2.21 2.41 12.30
CA VAL A 76 -3.53 2.37 11.65
C VAL A 76 -3.48 1.35 10.51
N ASN A 77 -4.37 0.36 10.52
CA ASN A 77 -4.43 -0.68 9.48
C ASN A 77 -4.99 -0.10 8.18
N ASN A 78 -4.15 0.12 7.17
CA ASN A 78 -4.60 0.68 5.90
C ASN A 78 -5.53 -0.25 5.10
N ARG A 79 -5.44 -1.58 5.31
CA ARG A 79 -6.33 -2.56 4.65
C ARG A 79 -7.80 -2.38 5.05
N GLU A 80 -8.04 -1.80 6.24
CA GLU A 80 -9.36 -1.53 6.81
C GLU A 80 -9.69 -0.04 6.85
N PHE A 81 -8.98 0.81 6.11
CA PHE A 81 -9.29 2.24 6.08
C PHE A 81 -10.59 2.50 5.29
N PRO A 82 -11.49 3.42 5.73
CA PRO A 82 -11.35 4.34 6.87
C PRO A 82 -11.75 3.76 8.23
N LYS A 83 -12.36 2.56 8.28
CA LYS A 83 -12.87 1.96 9.51
C LYS A 83 -11.82 1.91 10.62
N SER A 84 -10.60 1.45 10.34
CA SER A 84 -9.53 1.32 11.34
C SER A 84 -9.14 2.66 12.00
N MET A 85 -9.19 3.78 11.26
CA MET A 85 -8.93 5.10 11.81
C MET A 85 -10.12 5.63 12.61
N ASN A 86 -11.34 5.41 12.11
CA ASN A 86 -12.56 5.80 12.81
C ASN A 86 -12.71 5.08 14.16
N ASP A 87 -12.34 3.79 14.23
CA ASP A 87 -12.30 3.03 15.48
C ASP A 87 -11.33 3.67 16.49
N ILE A 88 -10.18 4.17 16.02
CA ILE A 88 -9.20 4.87 16.86
C ILE A 88 -9.75 6.21 17.35
N PHE A 89 -10.38 7.01 16.47
CA PHE A 89 -10.99 8.28 16.88
C PHE A 89 -12.03 8.06 17.98
N HIS A 90 -12.93 7.09 17.78
CA HIS A 90 -13.93 6.73 18.77
C HIS A 90 -13.29 6.27 20.09
N ALA A 91 -12.30 5.38 20.04
CA ALA A 91 -11.60 4.88 21.24
C ALA A 91 -10.82 5.96 22.01
N LYS A 92 -10.46 7.07 21.35
CA LYS A 92 -9.76 8.21 21.97
C LYS A 92 -10.70 9.34 22.39
N GLY A 93 -12.02 9.14 22.30
CA GLY A 93 -13.03 10.11 22.72
C GLY A 93 -13.36 11.19 21.67
N TYR A 94 -12.89 11.03 20.43
CA TYR A 94 -13.24 11.90 19.30
C TYR A 94 -14.45 11.35 18.55
N SER A 95 -15.59 11.20 19.23
CA SER A 95 -16.81 10.62 18.65
C SER A 95 -17.37 11.40 17.46
N ASP A 96 -17.08 12.69 17.40
CA ASP A 96 -17.55 13.58 16.33
C ASP A 96 -16.63 13.56 15.11
N PHE A 97 -15.45 12.92 15.22
CA PHE A 97 -14.50 12.78 14.12
C PHE A 97 -14.78 11.46 13.40
N LYS A 98 -15.26 11.57 12.17
CA LYS A 98 -15.48 10.45 11.28
C LYS A 98 -14.93 10.79 9.91
N ILE A 99 -14.13 9.89 9.36
CA ILE A 99 -13.69 9.93 7.98
C ILE A 99 -14.75 9.23 7.16
N ASP A 100 -15.47 10.01 6.37
CA ASP A 100 -16.40 9.49 5.38
C ASP A 100 -15.65 9.15 4.09
N THR A 101 -16.12 8.12 3.38
CA THR A 101 -15.42 7.58 2.21
C THR A 101 -15.29 8.58 1.07
N GLU A 102 -16.26 9.49 0.96
CA GLU A 102 -16.36 10.57 0.00
C GLU A 102 -15.32 11.69 0.23
N ASP A 103 -14.78 11.81 1.44
CA ASP A 103 -13.77 12.82 1.79
C ASP A 103 -12.33 12.33 1.53
N ILE A 104 -12.17 11.08 1.11
CA ILE A 104 -10.87 10.46 0.92
C ILE A 104 -10.32 10.83 -0.45
N PHE A 105 -9.18 11.53 -0.44
CA PHE A 105 -8.40 11.74 -1.66
C PHE A 105 -7.60 10.47 -2.01
N ASP A 106 -7.98 9.80 -3.09
CA ASP A 106 -7.36 8.55 -3.56
C ASP A 106 -6.54 8.71 -4.85
N VAL A 107 -5.88 7.61 -5.26
CA VAL A 107 -5.11 7.55 -6.51
C VAL A 107 -5.96 6.96 -7.63
N SER A 108 -6.16 7.70 -8.73
CA SER A 108 -7.09 7.33 -9.79
C SER A 108 -6.45 6.75 -11.07
N GLY A 109 -5.13 6.79 -11.21
CA GLY A 109 -4.44 6.20 -12.36
C GLY A 109 -4.57 4.68 -12.39
N CYS A 110 -4.86 4.10 -13.56
CA CYS A 110 -4.97 2.65 -13.77
C CYS A 110 -5.81 1.93 -12.71
N PRO A 111 -7.12 2.24 -12.56
CA PRO A 111 -7.95 1.76 -11.45
C PRO A 111 -8.16 0.24 -11.45
N GLU A 112 -7.91 -0.41 -12.58
CA GLU A 112 -7.98 -1.87 -12.73
C GLU A 112 -6.67 -2.57 -12.36
N ILE A 113 -5.64 -1.85 -11.92
CA ILE A 113 -4.39 -2.45 -11.44
C ILE A 113 -4.40 -2.58 -9.92
N TRP A 114 -4.01 -3.75 -9.41
CA TRP A 114 -3.88 -4.02 -7.98
C TRP A 114 -2.71 -4.96 -7.66
N ALA A 115 -2.49 -5.24 -6.37
CA ALA A 115 -1.39 -6.09 -5.89
C ALA A 115 -1.36 -7.50 -6.55
N GLY A 116 -2.52 -8.03 -6.92
CA GLY A 116 -2.63 -9.32 -7.61
C GLY A 116 -2.07 -9.34 -9.03
N ASP A 117 -1.92 -8.18 -9.69
CA ASP A 117 -1.37 -8.09 -11.05
C ASP A 117 0.17 -8.02 -11.07
N LEU A 118 0.81 -7.96 -9.89
CA LEU A 118 2.26 -8.05 -9.78
C LEU A 118 2.72 -9.48 -10.10
N ASP A 119 3.68 -9.60 -11.02
CA ASP A 119 4.29 -10.86 -11.37
C ASP A 119 5.26 -11.35 -10.27
N ALA A 120 5.70 -12.60 -10.39
CA ALA A 120 6.54 -13.25 -9.40
C ALA A 120 7.88 -12.51 -9.17
N GLU A 121 8.45 -11.89 -10.20
CA GLU A 121 9.69 -11.14 -10.09
C GLU A 121 9.46 -9.84 -9.33
N ALA A 122 8.42 -9.06 -9.68
CA ALA A 122 8.06 -7.84 -8.98
C ALA A 122 7.75 -8.12 -7.50
N LYS A 123 6.95 -9.16 -7.21
CA LYS A 123 6.65 -9.54 -5.83
C LYS A 123 7.88 -9.95 -5.04
N LYS A 124 8.80 -10.70 -5.65
CA LYS A 124 10.09 -11.05 -5.03
C LYS A 124 10.89 -9.80 -4.67
N LEU A 125 10.96 -8.81 -5.56
CA LEU A 125 11.64 -7.55 -5.28
C LEU A 125 10.97 -6.78 -4.14
N VAL A 126 9.63 -6.71 -4.10
CA VAL A 126 8.88 -6.05 -3.01
C VAL A 126 9.18 -6.72 -1.67
N ARG A 127 9.14 -8.06 -1.60
CA ARG A 127 9.47 -8.80 -0.36
C ARG A 127 10.90 -8.58 0.10
N GLN A 128 11.84 -8.48 -0.83
CA GLN A 128 13.23 -8.17 -0.49
C GLN A 128 13.39 -6.74 0.03
N ALA A 129 12.74 -5.77 -0.64
CA ALA A 129 12.82 -4.34 -0.32
C ALA A 129 12.16 -4.00 1.02
N TYR A 130 11.04 -4.64 1.34
CA TYR A 130 10.16 -4.26 2.45
C TYR A 130 9.90 -5.42 3.41
N ALA A 131 10.87 -6.32 3.60
CA ALA A 131 10.72 -7.48 4.49
C ALA A 131 10.26 -7.09 5.90
N ALA A 132 10.82 -6.02 6.47
CA ALA A 132 10.46 -5.52 7.80
C ALA A 132 9.03 -4.98 7.88
N ASP A 133 8.51 -4.38 6.80
CA ASP A 133 7.13 -3.88 6.76
C ASP A 133 6.11 -5.03 6.85
N PHE A 134 6.41 -6.19 6.24
CA PHE A 134 5.58 -7.39 6.38
C PHE A 134 5.58 -7.92 7.82
N GLU A 135 6.74 -7.96 8.49
CA GLU A 135 6.81 -8.36 9.90
C GLU A 135 6.03 -7.39 10.79
N LEU A 136 6.12 -6.09 10.52
CA LEU A 136 5.42 -5.06 11.27
C LEU A 136 3.88 -5.21 11.12
N LEU A 137 3.40 -5.51 9.92
CA LEU A 137 1.98 -5.81 9.67
C LEU A 137 1.50 -7.05 10.41
N CYS A 138 2.28 -8.12 10.39
CA CYS A 138 1.98 -9.34 11.13
C CYS A 138 1.91 -9.05 12.64
N LYS A 139 2.89 -8.32 13.18
CA LYS A 139 2.97 -7.96 14.61
C LYS A 139 1.77 -7.15 15.08
N HIS A 140 1.33 -6.15 14.31
CA HIS A 140 0.27 -5.23 14.75
C HIS A 140 -1.15 -5.68 14.39
N PHE A 141 -1.32 -6.40 13.29
CA PHE A 141 -2.65 -6.69 12.74
C PHE A 141 -2.87 -8.17 12.36
N GLY A 142 -1.88 -9.04 12.55
CA GLY A 142 -2.01 -10.47 12.23
C GLY A 142 -1.94 -10.80 10.73
N HIS A 143 -1.61 -9.82 9.87
CA HIS A 143 -1.44 -10.02 8.43
C HIS A 143 -0.07 -10.65 8.15
N CYS A 144 0.05 -11.95 8.40
CA CYS A 144 1.32 -12.67 8.36
C CYS A 144 1.61 -13.38 7.02
N ASP A 145 0.62 -13.49 6.13
CA ASP A 145 0.82 -14.07 4.81
C ASP A 145 1.48 -13.05 3.87
N LYS A 146 2.76 -13.27 3.57
CA LYS A 146 3.56 -12.42 2.68
C LYS A 146 3.24 -12.61 1.19
N GLU A 147 2.42 -13.58 0.84
CA GLU A 147 1.97 -13.82 -0.54
C GLU A 147 0.54 -13.32 -0.78
N GLU A 148 -0.14 -12.86 0.28
CA GLU A 148 -1.50 -12.33 0.19
C GLU A 148 -1.57 -11.07 -0.68
N ASN A 149 -2.51 -11.05 -1.62
CA ASN A 149 -2.83 -9.85 -2.39
C ASN A 149 -3.92 -9.07 -1.68
N THR A 150 -3.75 -7.75 -1.60
CA THR A 150 -4.73 -6.88 -0.98
C THR A 150 -4.98 -5.61 -1.80
N CYS A 151 -6.15 -5.04 -1.59
CA CYS A 151 -6.59 -3.73 -2.07
C CYS A 151 -7.51 -3.14 -0.99
N ILE A 152 -7.71 -1.81 -0.99
CA ILE A 152 -8.57 -1.15 -0.01
C ILE A 152 -10.01 -1.13 -0.55
N TYR A 153 -10.76 -2.19 -0.28
CA TYR A 153 -12.08 -2.41 -0.89
C TYR A 153 -13.17 -1.44 -0.41
N GLN A 154 -12.97 -0.81 0.75
CA GLN A 154 -13.93 0.15 1.32
C GLN A 154 -13.88 1.52 0.62
N ILE A 155 -12.80 1.80 -0.13
CA ILE A 155 -12.61 3.07 -0.83
C ILE A 155 -12.87 2.84 -2.32
N PRO A 156 -13.88 3.49 -2.92
CA PRO A 156 -14.17 3.37 -4.34
C PRO A 156 -12.92 3.63 -5.19
N GLY A 157 -12.68 2.76 -6.18
CA GLY A 157 -11.55 2.91 -7.09
C GLY A 157 -10.22 2.36 -6.56
N LEU A 158 -10.02 2.14 -5.26
CA LEU A 158 -8.78 1.54 -4.74
C LEU A 158 -8.73 0.01 -4.83
N CYS A 159 -9.83 -0.61 -5.25
CA CYS A 159 -9.84 -2.00 -5.68
C CYS A 159 -10.50 -2.14 -7.06
N PRO A 160 -9.94 -2.97 -7.98
CA PRO A 160 -10.55 -3.21 -9.28
C PRO A 160 -11.98 -3.73 -9.16
N LYS A 161 -12.87 -3.26 -10.04
CA LYS A 161 -14.28 -3.66 -10.01
C LYS A 161 -14.43 -5.18 -10.17
N ARG A 162 -13.58 -5.80 -10.99
CA ARG A 162 -13.56 -7.26 -11.19
C ARG A 162 -13.26 -8.05 -9.91
N VAL A 163 -12.41 -7.51 -9.04
CA VAL A 163 -12.00 -8.16 -7.78
C VAL A 163 -13.13 -8.07 -6.75
N ILE A 164 -13.77 -6.90 -6.66
CA ILE A 164 -14.97 -6.71 -5.82
C ILE A 164 -16.11 -7.62 -6.31
N ALA A 165 -16.36 -7.67 -7.62
CA ALA A 165 -17.41 -8.52 -8.20
C ALA A 165 -17.17 -10.02 -7.95
N ALA A 166 -15.91 -10.44 -7.81
CA ALA A 166 -15.52 -11.80 -7.44
C ALA A 166 -15.67 -12.11 -5.93
N GLY A 167 -16.17 -11.16 -5.12
CA GLY A 167 -16.45 -11.35 -3.70
C GLY A 167 -15.34 -10.93 -2.76
N TYR A 168 -14.36 -10.12 -3.20
CA TYR A 168 -13.33 -9.60 -2.29
C TYR A 168 -13.94 -8.70 -1.22
N GLN A 169 -13.66 -9.00 0.04
CA GLN A 169 -14.09 -8.22 1.20
C GLN A 169 -12.95 -7.97 2.19
N GLY A 170 -11.72 -7.76 1.68
CA GLY A 170 -10.55 -7.49 2.53
C GLY A 170 -9.93 -8.72 3.18
N LYS A 171 -10.34 -9.92 2.78
CA LYS A 171 -9.70 -11.20 3.15
C LYS A 171 -9.12 -11.86 1.91
N ALA A 172 -7.99 -12.55 2.05
CA ALA A 172 -7.35 -13.32 0.98
C ALA A 172 -8.38 -14.02 0.08
N ILE A 173 -8.45 -13.61 -1.18
CA ILE A 173 -9.08 -14.43 -2.22
C ILE A 173 -8.06 -15.49 -2.60
N PRO A 174 -8.41 -16.79 -2.55
CA PRO A 174 -7.62 -17.83 -3.19
C PRO A 174 -7.40 -17.43 -4.64
N ALA A 175 -6.14 -17.37 -5.09
CA ALA A 175 -5.75 -16.89 -6.42
C ALA A 175 -6.80 -17.25 -7.48
N LEU A 176 -7.48 -16.24 -8.03
CA LEU A 176 -8.42 -16.41 -9.13
C LEU A 176 -7.61 -17.05 -10.28
N LYS A 177 -7.94 -18.30 -10.60
CA LYS A 177 -7.35 -19.03 -11.72
C LYS A 177 -7.88 -18.52 -13.04
#